data_AF-A0A429ARN4-F1
#
_entry.id   AF-A0A429ARN4-F1
#
_cell.length_a   1.000
_cell.length_b   1.000
_cell.length_c   1.000
_cell.angle_alpha   90.00
_cell.angle_beta   90.00
_cell.angle_gamma   90.00
#
_symmetry.space_group_name_H-M   'P 1'
#
loop_
_entity.id
_entity.type
_entity.pdbx_description
1 polymer ?
#
loop_
_entity_poly.entity_id
_entity_poly.type
_entity_poly.pdbx_seq_one_letter_code
_entity_poly.pdbx_strand_id
1 'polypeptide(L)'
;MLKVELVLLGLAAVWSLLHGVLPDELQDGPVMQALDVFWPVSMLGMMAIGIKVALAGRWRGALRWWPLVAESWAVVTVPTYVLFGDSVSNWVGGFHLVIGYATLGALLALRPGLTD
;
A
#
# COMPACT_ATOMS: atom_id res chain seq x y z
N MET A 1 13.92 9.45 6.63
CA MET A 1 12.70 8.63 6.49
C MET A 1 12.06 8.81 5.12
N LEU A 2 11.42 9.94 4.80
CA LEU A 2 10.68 10.10 3.52
C LEU A 2 11.50 9.81 2.26
N LYS A 3 12.77 10.24 2.19
CA LYS A 3 13.65 9.94 1.04
C LYS A 3 13.96 8.45 0.88
N VAL A 4 14.11 7.73 1.99
CA VAL A 4 14.34 6.28 1.98
C VAL A 4 13.06 5.59 1.54
N GLU A 5 11.93 6.01 2.09
CA GLU A 5 10.63 5.46 1.71
C GLU A 5 10.32 5.67 0.23
N LEU A 6 10.64 6.84 -0.32
CA LEU A 6 10.47 7.11 -1.75
C LEU A 6 11.23 6.11 -2.64
N VAL A 7 12.44 5.71 -2.22
CA VAL A 7 13.22 4.70 -2.95
C VAL A 7 12.59 3.32 -2.79
N LEU A 8 12.22 2.93 -1.58
CA LEU A 8 11.59 1.64 -1.30
C LEU A 8 10.27 1.49 -2.06
N LEU A 9 9.41 2.50 -1.97
CA LEU A 9 8.14 2.57 -2.68
C LEU A 9 8.34 2.56 -4.20
N GLY A 10 9.37 3.26 -4.70
CA GLY A 10 9.70 3.24 -6.12
C GLY A 10 10.06 1.83 -6.61
N LEU A 11 10.89 1.11 -5.85
CA LEU A 11 11.25 -0.27 -6.16
C LEU A 11 10.03 -1.20 -6.04
N ALA A 12 9.22 -1.05 -5.01
CA ALA A 12 7.99 -1.82 -4.81
C ALA A 12 6.95 -1.58 -5.90
N ALA A 13 6.81 -0.34 -6.39
CA ALA A 13 5.90 0.01 -7.47
C ALA A 13 6.39 -0.56 -8.81
N VAL A 14 7.70 -0.52 -9.08
CA VAL A 14 8.28 -1.19 -10.26
C VAL A 14 8.03 -2.68 -10.20
N TRP A 15 8.28 -3.32 -9.05
CA TRP A 15 7.98 -4.74 -8.86
C TRP A 15 6.49 -5.04 -9.10
N SER A 16 5.58 -4.29 -8.48
CA SER A 16 4.12 -4.50 -8.61
C SER A 16 3.66 -4.37 -10.05
N LEU A 17 4.19 -3.37 -10.77
CA LEU A 17 3.88 -3.18 -12.19
C LEU A 17 4.40 -4.35 -13.03
N LEU A 18 5.67 -4.74 -12.84
CA LEU A 18 6.28 -5.83 -13.58
C LEU A 18 5.57 -7.16 -13.32
N HIS A 19 5.29 -7.47 -12.05
CA HIS A 19 4.59 -8.69 -11.67
C HIS A 19 3.17 -8.75 -12.24
N GLY A 20 2.49 -7.61 -12.38
CA GLY A 20 1.15 -7.55 -12.97
C GLY A 20 1.09 -7.59 -14.51
N VAL A 21 2.21 -7.42 -15.22
CA VAL A 21 2.23 -7.35 -16.70
C VAL A 21 3.11 -8.39 -17.37
N LEU A 22 4.12 -8.91 -16.67
CA LEU A 22 5.01 -9.92 -17.23
C LEU A 22 4.32 -11.29 -17.30
N PRO A 23 4.69 -12.13 -18.28
CA PRO A 23 4.30 -13.54 -18.31
C PRO A 23 4.73 -14.29 -17.04
N ASP A 24 3.97 -15.32 -16.68
CA ASP A 24 4.18 -16.10 -15.46
C ASP A 24 5.62 -16.65 -15.37
N GLU A 25 6.27 -17.02 -16.48
CA GLU A 25 7.64 -17.55 -16.47
C GLU A 25 8.69 -16.53 -15.99
N LEU A 26 8.39 -15.24 -16.11
CA LEU A 26 9.28 -14.15 -15.69
C LEU A 26 8.92 -13.57 -14.32
N GLN A 27 7.70 -13.82 -13.83
CA GLN A 27 7.25 -13.37 -12.52
C GLN A 27 8.03 -14.00 -11.36
N ASP A 28 8.48 -15.25 -11.52
CA ASP A 28 9.21 -16.01 -10.49
C ASP A 28 10.74 -15.95 -10.66
N GLY A 29 11.24 -15.11 -11.56
CA GLY A 29 12.67 -14.97 -11.81
C GLY A 29 13.44 -14.39 -10.61
N PRO A 30 14.76 -14.62 -10.52
CA PRO A 30 15.58 -14.19 -9.38
C PRO A 30 15.56 -12.68 -9.13
N VAL A 31 15.37 -11.88 -10.19
CA VAL A 31 15.24 -10.42 -10.08
C VAL A 31 13.91 -10.03 -9.44
N MET A 32 12.81 -10.71 -9.78
CA MET A 32 11.49 -10.46 -9.19
C MET A 32 11.46 -10.88 -7.72
N GLN A 33 12.05 -12.03 -7.37
CA GLN A 33 12.18 -12.46 -5.97
C GLN A 33 13.04 -11.49 -5.14
N ALA A 34 14.12 -10.96 -5.71
CA ALA A 34 14.95 -9.98 -5.02
C ALA A 34 14.22 -8.65 -4.82
N LEU A 35 13.33 -8.28 -5.75
CA LEU A 35 12.54 -7.05 -5.66
C LEU A 35 11.30 -7.19 -4.76
N ASP A 36 10.77 -8.40 -4.60
CA ASP A 36 9.59 -8.70 -3.79
C ASP A 36 9.72 -8.19 -2.34
N VAL A 37 10.92 -8.29 -1.76
CA VAL A 37 11.19 -7.83 -0.38
C VAL A 37 10.89 -6.34 -0.17
N PHE A 38 10.99 -5.50 -1.21
CA PHE A 38 10.75 -4.07 -1.06
C PHE A 38 9.28 -3.74 -0.87
N TRP A 39 8.36 -4.59 -1.33
CA TRP A 39 6.93 -4.38 -1.20
C TRP A 39 6.46 -4.38 0.26
N PRO A 40 6.64 -5.45 1.07
CA PRO A 40 6.18 -5.45 2.45
C PRO A 40 6.98 -4.45 3.31
N VAL A 41 8.26 -4.22 2.99
CA VAL A 41 9.08 -3.23 3.71
C VAL A 41 8.57 -1.81 3.48
N SER A 42 8.22 -1.46 2.24
CA SER A 42 7.63 -0.15 1.93
C SER A 42 6.26 0.02 2.56
N MET A 43 5.40 -1.00 2.52
CA MET A 43 4.09 -0.95 3.19
C MET A 43 4.22 -0.66 4.71
N LEU A 44 5.20 -1.26 5.39
CA LEU A 44 5.45 -0.96 6.80
C LEU A 44 5.96 0.48 7.01
N GLY A 45 6.82 0.96 6.12
CA GLY A 45 7.31 2.34 6.15
C GLY A 45 6.20 3.36 5.91
N MET A 46 5.34 3.12 4.94
CA MET A 46 4.14 3.91 4.65
C MET A 46 3.13 3.87 5.78
N MET A 47 2.89 2.73 6.42
CA MET A 47 2.11 2.65 7.67
C MET A 47 2.68 3.57 8.76
N ALA A 48 4.00 3.54 8.97
CA ALA A 48 4.64 4.43 9.94
C ALA A 48 4.47 5.92 9.58
N ILE A 49 4.45 6.27 8.29
CA ILE A 49 4.11 7.63 7.82
C ILE A 49 2.64 7.94 8.14
N GLY A 50 1.72 7.03 7.84
CA GLY A 50 0.29 7.18 8.12
C GLY A 50 0.00 7.44 9.60
N ILE A 51 0.67 6.72 10.49
CA ILE A 51 0.60 6.94 11.95
C ILE A 51 1.08 8.36 12.30
N LYS A 52 2.22 8.79 11.75
CA LYS A 52 2.73 10.15 11.99
C LYS A 52 1.78 11.23 11.48
N VAL A 53 1.17 11.03 10.32
CA VAL A 53 0.15 11.95 9.76
C VAL A 53 -1.05 12.04 10.68
N ALA A 54 -1.57 10.90 11.14
CA ALA A 54 -2.72 10.83 12.04
C ALA A 54 -2.43 11.51 13.40
N LEU A 55 -1.23 11.33 13.94
CA LEU A 55 -0.84 11.90 15.24
C LEU A 55 -0.44 13.37 15.16
N ALA A 56 0.24 13.80 14.10
CA ALA A 56 0.70 15.18 13.96
C ALA A 56 -0.46 16.20 13.84
N GLY A 57 -1.66 15.74 13.46
CA GLY A 57 -2.86 16.57 13.43
C GLY A 57 -2.86 17.68 12.36
N ARG A 58 -1.85 17.68 11.46
CA ARG A 58 -1.77 18.60 10.32
C ARG A 58 -2.86 18.31 9.28
N TRP A 59 -3.19 17.03 9.10
CA TRP A 59 -4.28 16.64 8.23
C TRP A 59 -5.60 16.60 9.01
N ARG A 60 -6.69 17.00 8.36
CA ARG A 60 -8.00 17.19 9.00
C ARG A 60 -9.08 16.27 8.40
N GLY A 61 -10.14 16.06 9.16
CA GLY A 61 -11.30 15.25 8.72
C GLY A 61 -10.94 13.79 8.42
N ALA A 62 -11.60 13.21 7.42
CA ALA A 62 -11.35 11.84 6.98
C ALA A 62 -9.90 11.61 6.50
N LEU A 63 -9.32 12.62 5.82
CA LEU A 63 -7.96 12.54 5.26
C LEU A 63 -6.91 12.27 6.35
N ARG A 64 -7.13 12.73 7.58
CA ARG A 64 -6.24 12.47 8.72
C ARG A 64 -6.00 10.98 9.00
N TRP A 65 -7.04 10.18 8.88
CA TRP A 65 -7.05 8.77 9.29
C TRP A 65 -6.97 7.82 8.10
N TRP A 66 -7.33 8.30 6.92
CA TRP A 66 -7.43 7.48 5.72
C TRP A 66 -6.13 6.77 5.32
N PRO A 67 -4.92 7.36 5.47
CA PRO A 67 -3.68 6.62 5.27
C PRO A 67 -3.60 5.34 6.11
N LEU A 68 -4.07 5.33 7.36
CA LEU A 68 -4.08 4.12 8.19
C LEU A 68 -5.02 3.04 7.64
N VAL A 69 -6.14 3.45 7.03
CA VAL A 69 -7.07 2.53 6.37
C VAL A 69 -6.40 1.93 5.13
N ALA A 70 -5.78 2.75 4.28
CA ALA A 70 -5.09 2.27 3.07
C ALA A 70 -3.93 1.32 3.40
N GLU A 71 -3.18 1.60 4.47
CA GLU A 71 -2.04 0.78 4.90
C GLU A 71 -2.45 -0.44 5.75
N SER A 72 -3.75 -0.63 6.05
CA SER A 72 -4.24 -1.75 6.86
C SER A 72 -4.31 -3.09 6.12
N TRP A 73 -3.66 -3.20 4.97
CA TRP A 73 -3.63 -4.39 4.11
C TRP A 73 -3.29 -5.66 4.90
N ALA A 74 -2.28 -5.64 5.77
CA ALA A 74 -1.87 -6.84 6.50
C ALA A 74 -2.99 -7.32 7.45
N VAL A 75 -3.70 -6.39 8.08
CA VAL A 75 -4.80 -6.67 9.01
C VAL A 75 -6.04 -7.19 8.28
N VAL A 76 -6.21 -6.84 7.01
CA VAL A 76 -7.34 -7.29 6.19
C VAL A 76 -7.01 -8.58 5.44
N THR A 77 -5.91 -8.59 4.70
CA THR A 77 -5.52 -9.66 3.78
C THR A 77 -5.03 -10.90 4.52
N VAL A 78 -4.18 -10.77 5.55
CA VAL A 78 -3.62 -11.94 6.26
C VAL A 78 -4.71 -12.75 6.97
N PRO A 79 -5.62 -12.16 7.75
CA PRO A 79 -6.72 -12.92 8.33
C PRO A 79 -7.64 -13.53 7.28
N THR A 80 -7.88 -12.82 6.17
CA THR A 80 -8.69 -13.36 5.07
C THR A 80 -8.04 -14.59 4.47
N TYR A 81 -6.72 -14.57 4.24
CA TYR A 81 -5.96 -15.73 3.78
C TYR A 81 -6.08 -16.90 4.75
N VAL A 82 -5.88 -16.66 6.05
CA VAL A 82 -5.93 -17.71 7.07
C VAL A 82 -7.32 -18.36 7.17
N LEU A 83 -8.39 -17.58 7.01
CA LEU A 83 -9.76 -18.05 7.20
C LEU A 83 -10.42 -18.60 5.92
N PHE A 84 -10.09 -18.04 4.76
CA PHE A 84 -10.80 -18.29 3.50
C PHE A 84 -9.89 -18.77 2.36
N GLY A 85 -8.58 -18.82 2.60
CA GLY A 85 -7.59 -19.26 1.62
C GLY A 85 -7.20 -18.20 0.60
N ASP A 86 -6.30 -18.60 -0.30
CA ASP A 86 -5.60 -17.72 -1.25
C ASP A 86 -6.55 -16.98 -2.20
N SER A 87 -7.45 -17.69 -2.87
CA SER A 87 -8.32 -17.11 -3.90
C SER A 87 -9.19 -15.95 -3.36
N VAL A 88 -9.80 -16.12 -2.18
CA VAL A 88 -10.61 -15.07 -1.55
C VAL A 88 -9.74 -13.92 -1.05
N SER A 89 -8.58 -14.25 -0.46
CA SER A 89 -7.62 -13.27 0.02
C SER A 89 -7.11 -12.35 -1.09
N ASN A 90 -6.82 -12.88 -2.27
CA ASN A 90 -6.32 -12.10 -3.41
C ASN A 90 -7.33 -11.05 -3.86
N TRP A 91 -8.62 -11.43 -3.93
CA TRP A 91 -9.69 -10.47 -4.24
C TRP A 91 -9.86 -9.43 -3.14
N VAL A 92 -9.98 -9.85 -1.88
CA VAL A 92 -10.21 -8.94 -0.74
C VAL A 92 -9.04 -7.97 -0.58
N GLY A 93 -7.80 -8.47 -0.62
CA GLY A 93 -6.59 -7.66 -0.52
C GLY A 93 -6.46 -6.68 -1.69
N GLY A 94 -6.69 -7.15 -2.92
CA GLY A 94 -6.69 -6.30 -4.11
C GLY A 94 -7.71 -5.17 -4.03
N PHE A 95 -8.97 -5.48 -3.68
CA PHE A 95 -10.00 -4.46 -3.51
C PHE A 95 -9.69 -3.48 -2.37
N HIS A 96 -9.18 -3.98 -1.25
CA HIS A 96 -8.81 -3.15 -0.10
C HIS A 96 -7.74 -2.11 -0.48
N LEU A 97 -6.67 -2.55 -1.17
CA LEU A 97 -5.61 -1.66 -1.64
C LEU A 97 -6.13 -0.64 -2.66
N VAL A 98 -6.92 -1.09 -3.66
CA VAL A 98 -7.49 -0.19 -4.68
C VAL A 98 -8.38 0.86 -4.04
N ILE A 99 -9.35 0.46 -3.20
CA ILE A 99 -10.27 1.41 -2.55
C ILE A 99 -9.50 2.34 -1.60
N GLY A 100 -8.57 1.79 -0.83
CA GLY A 100 -7.72 2.53 0.11
C GLY A 100 -6.97 3.66 -0.59
N TYR A 101 -6.14 3.34 -1.58
CA TYR A 101 -5.31 4.33 -2.27
C TYR A 101 -6.11 5.22 -3.24
N ALA A 102 -7.11 4.70 -3.95
CA ALA A 102 -7.92 5.53 -4.84
C ALA A 102 -8.70 6.58 -4.05
N THR A 103 -9.27 6.21 -2.90
CA THR A 103 -9.97 7.16 -2.03
C THR A 103 -8.99 8.15 -1.40
N LEU A 104 -7.78 7.71 -1.01
CA LEU A 104 -6.74 8.62 -0.51
C LEU A 104 -6.38 9.68 -1.56
N GLY A 105 -6.13 9.25 -2.80
CA GLY A 105 -5.83 10.12 -3.93
C GLY A 105 -6.98 11.08 -4.23
N ALA A 106 -8.23 10.59 -4.21
CA ALA A 106 -9.42 11.42 -4.41
C ALA A 106 -9.57 12.47 -3.30
N LEU A 107 -9.35 12.11 -2.02
CA LEU A 107 -9.40 13.06 -0.91
C LEU A 107 -8.33 14.15 -1.07
N LEU A 108 -7.10 13.78 -1.43
CA LEU A 108 -6.01 14.73 -1.67
C LEU A 108 -6.30 15.67 -2.85
N ALA A 109 -6.82 15.13 -3.96
CA ALA A 109 -7.10 15.91 -5.17
C ALA A 109 -8.32 16.84 -5.01
N LEU A 110 -9.39 16.37 -4.36
CA LEU A 110 -10.66 17.08 -4.27
C LEU A 110 -10.80 17.96 -3.03
N ARG A 111 -9.96 17.74 -2.01
CA ARG A 111 -9.98 18.47 -0.72
C ARG A 111 -8.57 18.88 -0.26
N PRO A 112 -7.79 19.61 -1.08
CA PRO A 112 -6.43 20.00 -0.73
C PRO A 112 -6.35 20.83 0.57
N GLY A 113 -7.37 21.63 0.88
CA GLY A 113 -7.44 22.41 2.13
C GLY A 113 -7.54 21.60 3.43
N LEU A 114 -7.54 20.26 3.35
CA LEU A 114 -7.44 19.38 4.51
C LEU A 114 -6.00 19.07 4.91
N THR A 115 -4.99 19.54 4.16
CA THR A 115 -3.56 19.34 4.44
C THR A 115 -2.82 20.59 4.93
N ASP A 116 -3.51 21.73 4.99
CA ASP A 116 -2.97 23.04 5.36
C ASP A 116 -2.69 23.18 6.87
#